data_AF-A0A024U3S3-F1
#
_entry.id   AF-A0A024U3S3-F1
#
_cell.length_a   1.000
_cell.length_b   1.000
_cell.length_c   1.000
_cell.angle_alpha   90.00
_cell.angle_beta   90.00
_cell.angle_gamma   90.00
#
_symmetry.space_group_name_H-M   'P 1'
#
loop_
_entity.id
_entity.type
_entity.pdbx_description
1 polymer ?
#
loop_
_entity_poly.entity_id
_entity_poly.type
_entity_poly.pdbx_seq_one_letter_code
_entity_poly.pdbx_strand_id
1 'polypeptide(L)'
;MEAEHYCPSTSISCTTSTSGGSTSSSPMHPLYDRRPRPSRSTTYVFQVACTETKTKWTLRRSYMDFVVLHSQLVRVHGTSRRHPAMQALLASIVDIELSTLGSTRDFYQQLQEFAGSLAAMRLDCTALASVPCLQENLLFRANRVYVLLTAFLQVPTSQVREELRCVVSTAYGRHDVIDRLLEQLDVASPMYLLLDLNDIFHLRQLKRTSTATGRCHRVC
;
A
#
# COMPACT_ATOMS: atom_id res chain seq x y z
N MET A 1 5.59 27.06 0.63
CA MET A 1 5.85 25.83 1.39
C MET A 1 6.12 24.76 0.37
N GLU A 2 7.39 24.55 0.04
CA GLU A 2 7.81 23.40 -0.75
C GLU A 2 7.59 22.18 0.14
N ALA A 3 6.63 21.34 -0.21
CA ALA A 3 6.49 20.05 0.42
C ALA A 3 7.72 19.25 -0.02
N GLU A 4 8.73 19.15 0.85
CA GLU A 4 9.80 18.18 0.65
C GLU A 4 9.13 16.84 0.35
N HIS A 5 9.41 16.30 -0.83
CA HIS A 5 8.87 15.02 -1.27
C HIS A 5 9.38 13.95 -0.31
N TYR A 6 8.57 13.66 0.71
CA TYR A 6 8.82 12.59 1.66
C TYR A 6 8.68 11.27 0.90
N CYS A 7 9.81 10.67 0.52
CA CYS A 7 9.86 9.33 -0.03
C CYS A 7 10.04 8.34 1.14
N PRO A 8 9.00 7.57 1.52
CA PRO A 8 9.17 6.52 2.52
C PRO A 8 10.14 5.43 1.99
N SER A 9 11.18 5.15 2.77
CA SER A 9 12.10 4.04 2.61
C SER A 9 11.44 2.71 3.05
N THR A 10 10.65 2.13 2.13
CA THR A 10 10.14 0.78 2.31
C THR A 10 11.21 -0.25 1.92
N SER A 11 11.56 -1.15 2.83
CA SER A 11 12.53 -2.21 2.55
C SER A 11 11.81 -3.55 2.34
N ILE A 12 12.01 -4.19 1.20
CA ILE A 12 11.47 -5.53 0.95
C ILE A 12 12.63 -6.51 0.92
N SER A 13 12.54 -7.55 1.75
CA SER A 13 13.39 -8.73 1.68
C SER A 13 12.55 -9.90 1.15
N CYS A 14 13.14 -10.80 0.39
CA CYS A 14 12.36 -11.82 -0.29
C CYS A 14 12.98 -13.21 -0.16
N THR A 15 12.13 -14.21 0.05
CA THR A 15 12.50 -15.62 0.11
C THR A 15 11.60 -16.42 -0.84
N THR A 16 12.18 -16.93 -1.93
CA THR A 16 11.43 -17.79 -2.85
C THR A 16 11.23 -19.16 -2.21
N SER A 17 9.98 -19.52 -1.91
CA SER A 17 9.62 -20.90 -1.54
C SER A 17 8.85 -21.52 -2.70
N THR A 18 9.54 -22.34 -3.50
CA THR A 18 8.88 -23.16 -4.51
C THR A 18 8.29 -24.38 -3.80
N SER A 19 6.99 -24.37 -3.53
CA SER A 19 6.27 -25.56 -3.04
C SER A 19 6.09 -26.56 -4.19
N GLY A 20 7.18 -27.22 -4.58
CA GLY A 20 7.16 -28.35 -5.51
C GLY A 20 7.04 -29.65 -4.74
N GLY A 21 5.93 -30.36 -4.92
CA GLY A 21 5.70 -31.68 -4.32
C GLY A 21 6.82 -32.66 -4.67
N SER A 22 7.37 -33.30 -3.64
CA SER A 22 8.38 -34.35 -3.76
C SER A 22 7.78 -35.62 -4.35
N THR A 23 8.47 -36.25 -5.31
CA THR A 23 8.81 -37.70 -5.31
C THR A 23 9.43 -38.10 -6.66
N SER A 24 10.74 -38.29 -6.70
CA SER A 24 11.41 -39.51 -7.21
C SER A 24 12.92 -39.26 -7.28
N SER A 25 13.68 -40.02 -6.50
CA SER A 25 15.14 -40.04 -6.45
C SER A 25 15.73 -40.59 -7.75
N SER A 26 16.50 -39.79 -8.48
CA SER A 26 17.43 -40.28 -9.51
C SER A 26 18.76 -39.51 -9.44
N PRO A 27 19.90 -40.18 -9.66
CA PRO A 27 21.21 -39.65 -9.34
C PRO A 27 21.76 -38.71 -10.42
N MET A 28 22.75 -37.93 -9.96
CA MET A 28 23.28 -36.69 -10.52
C MET A 28 23.83 -36.73 -11.94
N HIS A 29 23.39 -35.76 -12.74
CA HIS A 29 24.23 -35.07 -13.74
C HIS A 29 24.30 -33.58 -13.38
N PRO A 30 25.43 -32.89 -13.60
CA PRO A 30 25.52 -31.43 -13.52
C PRO A 30 24.86 -30.84 -14.78
N LEU A 31 23.55 -31.01 -14.87
CA LEU A 31 22.72 -30.37 -15.88
C LEU A 31 22.52 -28.93 -15.45
N TYR A 32 22.92 -28.02 -16.35
CA TYR A 32 22.55 -26.61 -16.40
C TYR A 32 21.36 -26.29 -15.49
N ASP A 33 21.55 -25.35 -14.54
CA ASP A 33 20.53 -24.73 -13.69
C ASP A 33 19.47 -24.06 -14.58
N ARG A 34 18.67 -24.87 -15.28
CA ARG A 34 17.46 -24.45 -15.98
C ARG A 34 16.45 -24.22 -14.88
N ARG A 35 16.57 -23.05 -14.24
CA ARG A 35 15.52 -22.56 -13.36
C ARG A 35 14.21 -22.64 -14.13
N PRO A 36 13.21 -23.36 -13.60
CA PRO A 36 11.97 -23.57 -14.30
C PRO A 36 11.38 -22.22 -14.67
N ARG A 37 10.97 -22.08 -15.94
CA ARG A 37 10.20 -20.90 -16.37
C ARG A 37 9.00 -20.74 -15.43
N PRO A 38 8.67 -19.51 -15.03
CA PRO A 38 7.57 -19.26 -14.13
C PRO A 38 6.29 -19.85 -14.73
N SER A 39 5.76 -20.88 -14.08
CA SER A 39 4.47 -21.44 -14.46
C SER A 39 3.38 -20.45 -14.05
N ARG A 40 2.24 -20.44 -14.75
CA ARG A 40 1.11 -19.55 -14.39
C ARG A 40 0.63 -19.75 -12.94
N SER A 41 0.91 -20.90 -12.35
CA SER A 41 0.59 -21.29 -10.98
C SER A 41 1.71 -21.07 -9.96
N THR A 42 2.88 -20.56 -10.37
CA THR A 42 3.98 -20.31 -9.43
C THR A 42 3.59 -19.19 -8.48
N THR A 43 3.52 -19.51 -7.18
CA THR A 43 3.29 -18.55 -6.11
C THR A 43 4.62 -18.03 -5.59
N TYR A 44 4.74 -16.71 -5.51
CA TYR A 44 5.88 -15.98 -4.97
C TYR A 44 5.57 -15.53 -3.55
N VAL A 45 6.58 -15.59 -2.68
CA VAL A 45 6.46 -15.23 -1.27
C VAL A 45 7.45 -14.11 -0.96
N PHE A 46 6.93 -12.92 -0.63
CA PHE A 46 7.74 -11.75 -0.27
C PHE A 46 7.57 -11.44 1.21
N GLN A 47 8.64 -10.97 1.87
CA GLN A 47 8.56 -10.41 3.21
C GLN A 47 8.58 -8.88 3.08
N VAL A 48 7.44 -8.26 3.31
CA VAL A 48 7.30 -6.81 3.22
C VAL A 48 7.59 -6.22 4.60
N ALA A 49 8.45 -5.21 4.67
CA ALA A 49 8.73 -4.47 5.89
C ALA A 49 8.73 -2.96 5.62
N CYS A 50 7.88 -2.22 6.33
CA CYS A 50 7.92 -0.76 6.33
C CYS A 50 8.72 -0.30 7.54
N THR A 51 9.83 0.38 7.29
CA THR A 51 10.74 0.80 8.37
C THR A 51 10.17 1.97 9.16
N GLU A 52 9.39 2.84 8.51
CA GLU A 52 8.74 4.00 9.12
C GLU A 52 7.72 3.59 10.17
N THR A 53 6.86 2.64 9.81
CA THR A 53 5.76 2.17 10.66
C THR A 53 6.14 0.95 11.49
N LYS A 54 7.36 0.44 11.31
CA LYS A 54 7.88 -0.78 11.97
C LYS A 54 6.99 -2.00 11.75
N THR A 55 6.26 -2.02 10.64
CA THR A 55 5.35 -3.10 10.28
C THR A 55 6.05 -4.13 9.40
N LYS A 56 5.63 -5.39 9.54
CA LYS A 56 6.14 -6.49 8.70
C LYS A 56 5.06 -7.54 8.46
N TRP A 57 4.98 -8.04 7.23
CA TRP A 57 4.06 -9.13 6.88
C TRP A 57 4.58 -9.93 5.67
N THR A 58 3.90 -11.05 5.39
CA THR A 58 4.23 -11.93 4.27
C THR A 58 3.20 -11.77 3.16
N LEU A 59 3.66 -11.50 1.93
CA LEU A 59 2.84 -11.43 0.73
C LEU A 59 2.98 -12.73 -0.05
N ARG A 60 1.86 -13.37 -0.41
CA ARG A 60 1.83 -14.57 -1.26
C ARG A 60 0.99 -14.32 -2.50
N ARG A 61 1.62 -14.23 -3.68
CA ARG A 61 0.93 -13.91 -4.94
C ARG A 61 1.52 -14.65 -6.12
N SER A 62 0.67 -15.00 -7.08
CA SER A 62 1.11 -15.49 -8.38
C SER A 62 1.53 -14.34 -9.28
N TYR A 63 2.33 -14.62 -10.32
CA TYR A 63 2.67 -13.60 -11.33
C TYR A 63 1.43 -12.99 -11.99
N MET A 64 0.40 -13.81 -12.26
CA MET A 64 -0.82 -13.33 -12.91
C MET A 64 -1.55 -12.31 -12.05
N ASP A 65 -1.49 -12.44 -10.72
CA ASP A 65 -2.08 -11.45 -9.81
C ASP A 65 -1.42 -10.08 -9.98
N PHE A 66 -0.09 -10.04 -10.11
CA PHE A 66 0.67 -8.79 -10.36
C PHE A 66 0.27 -8.13 -11.67
N VAL A 67 0.16 -8.91 -12.75
CA VAL A 67 -0.24 -8.41 -14.08
C VAL A 67 -1.65 -7.84 -14.06
N VAL A 68 -2.60 -8.53 -13.41
CA VAL A 68 -3.98 -8.06 -13.25
C VAL A 68 -4.02 -6.75 -12.48
N LEU A 69 -3.30 -6.67 -11.35
CA LEU A 69 -3.23 -5.45 -10.54
C LEU A 69 -2.61 -4.29 -11.32
N HIS A 70 -1.48 -4.52 -11.99
CA HIS A 70 -0.81 -3.52 -12.81
C HIS A 70 -1.75 -2.95 -13.86
N SER A 71 -2.47 -3.81 -14.59
CA SER A 71 -3.46 -3.40 -15.59
C SER A 71 -4.59 -2.56 -14.99
N GLN A 72 -5.05 -2.89 -13.78
CA GLN A 72 -6.04 -2.09 -13.06
C GLN A 72 -5.50 -0.71 -12.68
N LEU A 73 -4.26 -0.63 -12.17
CA LEU A 73 -3.60 0.62 -11.79
C LEU A 73 -3.35 1.52 -13.02
N VAL A 74 -2.89 0.97 -14.14
CA VAL A 74 -2.75 1.68 -15.42
C VAL A 74 -4.08 2.28 -15.89
N ARG A 75 -5.18 1.54 -15.73
CA ARG A 75 -6.53 2.06 -16.06
C ARG A 75 -6.93 3.20 -15.12
N VAL A 76 -6.68 3.08 -13.82
CA VAL A 76 -6.94 4.15 -12.85
C VAL A 76 -6.09 5.39 -13.18
N HIS A 77 -4.83 5.20 -13.56
CA HIS A 77 -3.96 6.28 -14.03
C HIS A 77 -4.54 6.96 -15.27
N GLY A 78 -4.92 6.21 -16.31
CA GLY A 78 -5.52 6.76 -17.53
C GLY A 78 -6.81 7.56 -17.29
N THR A 79 -7.61 7.19 -16.30
CA THR A 79 -8.86 7.90 -15.93
C THR A 79 -8.65 9.07 -14.96
N SER A 80 -7.41 9.29 -14.49
CA SER A 80 -7.07 10.32 -13.50
C SER A 80 -6.30 11.50 -14.09
N ARG A 81 -6.31 11.68 -15.42
CA ARG A 81 -5.61 12.77 -16.15
C ARG A 81 -5.95 14.18 -15.64
N ARG A 82 -7.14 14.39 -15.09
CA ARG A 82 -7.58 15.68 -14.53
C ARG A 82 -7.13 15.91 -13.08
N HIS A 83 -6.42 14.96 -12.48
CA HIS A 83 -6.00 14.99 -11.08
C HIS A 83 -4.48 14.77 -10.99
N PRO A 84 -3.67 15.84 -11.09
CA PRO A 84 -2.21 15.75 -11.12
C PRO A 84 -1.62 14.99 -9.93
N ALA A 85 -2.19 15.16 -8.73
CA ALA A 85 -1.76 14.41 -7.55
C ALA A 85 -1.93 12.89 -7.70
N MET A 86 -3.02 12.42 -8.33
CA MET A 86 -3.18 10.99 -8.62
C MET A 86 -2.26 10.51 -9.74
N GLN A 87 -1.98 11.36 -10.75
CA GLN A 87 -1.00 11.01 -11.79
C GLN A 87 0.37 10.81 -11.16
N ALA A 88 0.82 11.78 -10.36
CA ALA A 88 2.11 11.72 -9.67
C ALA A 88 2.20 10.48 -8.75
N LEU A 89 1.14 10.19 -7.99
CA LEU A 89 1.07 9.01 -7.14
C LEU A 89 1.25 7.71 -7.93
N LEU A 90 0.60 7.58 -9.09
CA LEU A 90 0.57 6.33 -9.87
C LEU A 90 1.72 6.19 -10.88
N ALA A 91 2.44 7.27 -11.18
CA ALA A 91 3.47 7.30 -12.23
C ALA A 91 4.54 6.22 -12.03
N SER A 92 5.05 6.08 -10.80
CA SER A 92 6.10 5.11 -10.46
C SER A 92 5.75 3.65 -10.71
N ILE A 93 4.45 3.31 -10.75
CA ILE A 93 3.99 1.96 -11.04
C ILE A 93 3.73 1.74 -12.53
N VAL A 94 3.22 2.76 -13.22
CA VAL A 94 2.85 2.66 -14.64
C VAL A 94 4.08 2.51 -15.53
N ASP A 95 5.22 3.06 -15.11
CA ASP A 95 6.48 2.96 -15.83
C ASP A 95 7.18 1.60 -15.63
N ILE A 96 6.68 0.74 -14.73
CA ILE A 96 7.27 -0.59 -14.50
C ILE A 96 6.74 -1.58 -15.53
N GLU A 97 7.61 -1.95 -16.47
CA GLU A 97 7.31 -3.01 -17.43
C GLU A 97 7.46 -4.40 -16.81
N LEU A 98 6.32 -5.05 -16.51
CA LEU A 98 6.29 -6.46 -16.08
C LEU A 98 6.55 -7.39 -17.27
N SER A 99 7.80 -7.45 -17.73
CA SER A 99 8.21 -8.25 -18.89
C SER A 99 8.08 -9.76 -18.64
N THR A 100 7.45 -10.47 -19.58
CA THR A 100 7.35 -11.94 -19.57
C THR A 100 8.62 -12.67 -20.06
N LEU A 101 9.59 -11.93 -20.63
CA LEU A 101 10.70 -12.48 -21.42
C LEU A 101 12.10 -12.30 -20.79
N GLY A 102 12.19 -11.80 -19.55
CA GLY A 102 13.46 -11.60 -18.85
C GLY A 102 14.11 -12.89 -18.32
N SER A 103 15.38 -12.81 -17.94
CA SER A 103 16.04 -13.88 -17.18
C SER A 103 15.31 -14.08 -15.83
N THR A 104 15.28 -15.30 -15.29
CA THR A 104 14.55 -15.59 -14.04
C THR A 104 15.01 -14.77 -12.85
N ARG A 105 16.28 -14.33 -12.84
CA ARG A 105 16.84 -13.51 -11.75
C ARG A 105 16.32 -12.08 -11.82
N ASP A 106 16.34 -11.49 -13.02
CA ASP A 106 15.86 -10.12 -13.24
C ASP A 106 14.35 -10.04 -13.02
N PHE A 107 13.63 -11.08 -13.41
CA PHE A 107 12.19 -11.18 -13.22
C PHE A 107 11.77 -11.14 -11.75
N TYR A 108 12.46 -11.87 -10.88
CA TYR A 108 12.15 -11.86 -9.44
C TYR A 108 12.43 -10.51 -8.80
N GLN A 109 13.55 -9.88 -9.18
CA GLN A 109 13.90 -8.55 -8.72
C GLN A 109 12.84 -7.52 -9.14
N GLN A 110 12.36 -7.58 -10.39
CA GLN A 110 11.26 -6.72 -10.86
C GLN A 110 9.98 -6.90 -10.04
N LEU A 111 9.58 -8.14 -9.71
CA LEU A 111 8.41 -8.36 -8.86
C LEU A 111 8.62 -7.84 -7.43
N GLN A 112 9.82 -7.96 -6.89
CA GLN A 112 10.17 -7.44 -5.58
C GLN A 112 10.12 -5.90 -5.55
N GLU A 113 10.71 -5.25 -6.55
CA GLU A 113 10.66 -3.79 -6.72
C GLU A 113 9.22 -3.31 -6.91
N PHE A 114 8.44 -4.00 -7.74
CA PHE A 114 7.03 -3.70 -7.94
C PHE A 114 6.23 -3.82 -6.64
N ALA A 115 6.40 -4.91 -5.88
CA ALA A 115 5.76 -5.09 -4.57
C ALA A 115 6.16 -3.97 -3.58
N GLY A 116 7.41 -3.50 -3.65
CA GLY A 116 7.95 -2.38 -2.88
C GLY A 116 7.19 -1.09 -3.18
N SER A 117 7.10 -0.76 -4.46
CA SER A 117 6.38 0.41 -4.94
C SER A 117 4.89 0.37 -4.58
N LEU A 118 4.23 -0.80 -4.62
CA LEU A 118 2.84 -0.94 -4.17
C LEU A 118 2.66 -0.66 -2.68
N ALA A 119 3.58 -1.14 -1.83
CA ALA A 119 3.53 -0.90 -0.40
C ALA A 119 3.77 0.58 -0.06
N ALA A 120 4.76 1.21 -0.71
CA ALA A 120 5.02 2.64 -0.57
C ALA A 120 3.80 3.48 -1.02
N MET A 121 3.24 3.19 -2.20
CA MET A 121 2.06 3.87 -2.70
C MET A 121 0.85 3.77 -1.77
N ARG A 122 0.68 2.64 -1.05
CA ARG A 122 -0.38 2.52 -0.04
C ARG A 122 -0.21 3.53 1.09
N LEU A 123 1.02 3.72 1.57
CA LEU A 123 1.33 4.72 2.58
C LEU A 123 1.11 6.13 2.03
N ASP A 124 1.50 6.39 0.78
CA ASP A 124 1.27 7.67 0.11
C ASP A 124 -0.23 7.99 -0.03
N CYS A 125 -1.08 6.98 -0.31
CA CYS A 125 -2.53 7.18 -0.29
C CYS A 125 -3.03 7.64 1.09
N THR A 126 -2.48 7.06 2.15
CA THR A 126 -2.84 7.38 3.55
C THR A 126 -2.33 8.78 3.94
N ALA A 127 -1.12 9.12 3.51
CA ALA A 127 -0.54 10.46 3.69
C ALA A 127 -1.33 11.52 2.90
N LEU A 128 -1.71 11.22 1.66
CA LEU A 128 -2.56 12.11 0.84
C LEU A 128 -3.90 12.33 1.52
N ALA A 129 -4.51 11.25 2.02
CA ALA A 129 -5.73 11.33 2.82
C ALA A 129 -5.53 12.09 4.13
N SER A 130 -4.29 12.39 4.57
CA SER A 130 -3.93 13.21 5.74
C SER A 130 -3.84 14.72 5.43
N VAL A 131 -3.79 15.12 4.16
CA VAL A 131 -3.62 16.53 3.72
C VAL A 131 -4.88 17.37 4.00
N PRO A 132 -4.78 18.50 4.73
CA PRO A 132 -5.92 19.41 4.91
C PRO A 132 -6.45 19.95 3.59
N CYS A 133 -7.77 20.10 3.46
CA CYS A 133 -8.42 20.65 2.26
C CYS A 133 -8.28 19.82 0.98
N LEU A 134 -7.96 18.53 1.08
CA LEU A 134 -8.01 17.63 -0.07
C LEU A 134 -9.43 17.60 -0.67
N GLN A 135 -9.52 17.69 -2.00
CA GLN A 135 -10.80 17.58 -2.71
C GLN A 135 -11.43 16.20 -2.50
N GLU A 136 -12.74 16.12 -2.27
CA GLU A 136 -13.46 14.86 -2.02
C GLU A 136 -13.31 13.86 -3.17
N ASN A 137 -13.38 14.35 -4.42
CA ASN A 137 -13.16 13.51 -5.60
C ASN A 137 -11.75 12.87 -5.64
N LEU A 138 -10.75 13.59 -5.14
CA LEU A 138 -9.38 13.11 -5.05
C LEU A 138 -9.24 12.08 -3.93
N LEU A 139 -9.84 12.36 -2.77
CA LEU A 139 -9.91 11.42 -1.64
C LEU A 139 -10.56 10.10 -2.05
N PHE A 140 -11.72 10.15 -2.72
CA PHE A 140 -12.43 8.97 -3.21
C PHE A 140 -11.55 8.10 -4.13
N ARG A 141 -10.80 8.74 -5.03
CA ARG A 141 -9.87 8.02 -5.94
C ARG A 141 -8.69 7.43 -5.20
N ALA A 142 -8.08 8.17 -4.28
CA ALA A 142 -7.00 7.69 -3.43
C ALA A 142 -7.45 6.50 -2.58
N ASN A 143 -8.67 6.58 -2.01
CA ASN A 143 -9.27 5.50 -1.25
C ASN A 143 -9.48 4.25 -2.11
N ARG A 144 -9.98 4.41 -3.33
CA ARG A 144 -10.14 3.27 -4.25
C ARG A 144 -8.81 2.57 -4.56
N VAL A 145 -7.73 3.33 -4.76
CA VAL A 145 -6.38 2.77 -4.95
C VAL A 145 -5.92 2.08 -3.67
N TYR A 146 -6.04 2.74 -2.52
CA TYR A 146 -5.70 2.19 -1.21
C TYR A 146 -6.39 0.84 -0.95
N VAL A 147 -7.71 0.75 -1.16
CA VAL A 147 -8.49 -0.48 -0.99
C VAL A 147 -7.94 -1.61 -1.87
N LEU A 148 -7.67 -1.31 -3.15
CA LEU A 148 -7.13 -2.25 -4.12
C LEU A 148 -5.72 -2.74 -3.72
N LEU A 149 -4.86 -1.83 -3.25
CA LEU A 149 -3.53 -2.17 -2.76
C LEU A 149 -3.57 -2.98 -1.48
N THR A 150 -4.42 -2.62 -0.51
CA THR A 150 -4.57 -3.33 0.76
C THR A 150 -5.04 -4.78 0.54
N ALA A 151 -6.05 -4.96 -0.32
CA ALA A 151 -6.53 -6.29 -0.69
C ALA A 151 -5.46 -7.12 -1.41
N PHE A 152 -4.74 -6.51 -2.36
CA PHE A 152 -3.67 -7.19 -3.06
C PHE A 152 -2.50 -7.55 -2.14
N LEU A 153 -2.07 -6.64 -1.27
CA LEU A 153 -0.93 -6.84 -0.37
C LEU A 153 -1.26 -7.73 0.83
N GLN A 154 -2.55 -8.08 1.03
CA GLN A 154 -3.00 -8.96 2.12
C GLN A 154 -2.53 -8.46 3.49
N VAL A 155 -2.60 -7.15 3.69
CA VAL A 155 -2.10 -6.50 4.89
C VAL A 155 -2.93 -6.93 6.08
N PRO A 156 -2.33 -7.50 7.14
CA PRO A 156 -3.06 -7.81 8.35
C PRO A 156 -3.64 -6.54 8.98
N THR A 157 -4.87 -6.60 9.49
CA THR A 157 -5.54 -5.47 10.13
C THR A 157 -4.67 -4.81 11.21
N SER A 158 -3.96 -5.61 12.01
CA SER A 158 -3.05 -5.06 13.04
C SER A 158 -1.95 -4.17 12.46
N GLN A 159 -1.43 -4.50 11.28
CA GLN A 159 -0.44 -3.66 10.59
C GLN A 159 -1.07 -2.40 10.02
N VAL A 160 -2.27 -2.50 9.44
CA VAL A 160 -3.02 -1.32 8.97
C VAL A 160 -3.26 -0.33 10.11
N ARG A 161 -3.64 -0.82 11.29
CA ARG A 161 -3.85 0.01 12.49
C ARG A 161 -2.58 0.73 12.92
N GLU A 162 -1.45 0.02 12.95
CA GLU A 162 -0.17 0.62 13.33
C GLU A 162 0.28 1.67 12.30
N GLU A 163 0.10 1.40 11.00
CA GLU A 163 0.41 2.37 9.95
C GLU A 163 -0.41 3.65 10.10
N LEU A 164 -1.72 3.51 10.33
CA LEU A 164 -2.59 4.66 10.59
C LEU A 164 -2.19 5.40 11.86
N ARG A 165 -1.84 4.66 12.92
CA ARG A 165 -1.32 5.26 14.15
C ARG A 165 -0.10 6.11 13.86
N CYS A 166 0.87 5.60 13.10
CA CYS A 166 2.07 6.34 12.73
C CYS A 166 1.78 7.57 11.85
N VAL A 167 0.96 7.42 10.80
CA VAL A 167 0.66 8.52 9.86
C VAL A 167 -0.13 9.63 10.54
N VAL A 168 -1.16 9.27 11.32
CA VAL A 168 -1.99 10.27 12.04
C VAL A 168 -1.19 10.90 13.19
N SER A 169 -0.33 10.15 13.89
CA SER A 169 0.54 10.74 14.92
C SER A 169 1.45 11.81 14.32
N THR A 170 2.04 11.52 13.16
CA THR A 170 2.91 12.46 12.43
C THR A 170 2.14 13.69 11.95
N ALA A 171 0.93 13.52 11.43
CA ALA A 171 0.14 14.62 10.88
C ALA A 171 -0.53 15.51 11.93
N TYR A 172 -0.88 14.98 13.11
CA TYR A 172 -1.71 15.69 14.10
C TYR A 172 -1.05 15.91 15.46
N GLY A 173 0.06 15.22 15.77
CA GLY A 173 0.79 15.37 17.04
C GLY A 173 0.01 15.00 18.29
N ARG A 174 -1.11 14.27 18.15
CA ARG A 174 -2.05 13.94 19.24
C ARG A 174 -2.44 12.46 19.19
N HIS A 175 -1.95 11.70 20.16
CA HIS A 175 -2.21 10.25 20.25
C HIS A 175 -3.62 9.91 20.77
N ASP A 176 -4.23 10.79 21.56
CA ASP A 176 -5.56 10.58 22.17
C ASP A 176 -6.70 10.46 21.15
N VAL A 177 -6.60 11.19 20.03
CA VAL A 177 -7.57 11.11 18.93
C VAL A 177 -7.47 9.77 18.21
N ILE A 178 -6.26 9.21 18.12
CA ILE A 178 -5.96 7.98 17.39
C ILE A 178 -6.52 6.77 18.13
N ASP A 179 -6.31 6.70 19.45
CA ASP A 179 -6.79 5.56 20.24
C ASP A 179 -8.32 5.46 20.18
N ARG A 180 -9.03 6.60 20.25
CA ARG A 180 -10.50 6.63 20.09
C ARG A 180 -10.99 6.16 18.73
N LEU A 181 -10.22 6.41 17.67
CA LEU A 181 -10.55 5.94 16.33
C LEU A 181 -10.34 4.44 16.19
N LEU A 182 -9.22 3.96 16.69
CA LEU A 182 -8.91 2.54 16.68
C LEU A 182 -9.96 1.76 17.50
N GLU A 183 -10.43 2.33 18.62
CA GLU A 183 -11.55 1.79 19.39
C GLU A 183 -12.86 1.74 18.59
N GLN A 184 -13.21 2.81 17.85
CA GLN A 184 -14.40 2.81 16.98
C GLN A 184 -14.31 1.75 15.88
N LEU A 185 -13.11 1.50 15.37
CA LEU A 185 -12.83 0.49 14.35
C LEU A 185 -12.84 -0.95 14.90
N ASP A 186 -12.59 -1.14 16.20
CA ASP A 186 -12.71 -2.46 16.85
C ASP A 186 -14.16 -2.90 17.03
N VAL A 187 -15.08 -1.94 17.16
CA VAL A 187 -16.52 -2.22 17.29
C VAL A 187 -17.17 -2.49 15.92
N ALA A 188 -16.60 -1.93 14.84
CA ALA A 188 -17.06 -2.19 13.49
C ALA A 188 -16.62 -3.59 13.02
N SER A 189 -17.61 -4.45 12.73
CA SER A 189 -17.47 -5.86 12.39
C SER A 189 -16.25 -6.21 11.50
N PRO A 190 -15.55 -7.33 11.76
CA PRO A 190 -14.31 -7.70 11.08
C PRO A 190 -14.44 -7.90 9.57
N MET A 191 -15.66 -8.02 9.04
CA MET A 191 -15.94 -8.12 7.61
C MET A 191 -15.81 -6.79 6.86
N TYR A 192 -15.80 -5.65 7.55
CA TYR A 192 -15.81 -4.30 6.95
C TYR A 192 -14.52 -3.50 7.21
N LEU A 193 -13.46 -4.15 7.71
CA LEU A 193 -12.18 -3.49 8.08
C LEU A 193 -11.33 -3.03 6.88
N LEU A 194 -11.94 -2.73 5.74
CA LEU A 194 -11.35 -1.77 4.82
C LEU A 194 -11.65 -0.39 5.41
N LEU A 195 -10.79 -0.01 6.35
CA LEU A 195 -10.65 1.36 6.84
C LEU A 195 -10.78 2.31 5.65
N ASP A 196 -11.89 3.04 5.62
CA ASP A 196 -12.15 3.97 4.56
C ASP A 196 -11.28 5.19 4.86
N LEU A 197 -10.47 5.65 3.91
CA LEU A 197 -9.76 6.93 4.06
C LEU A 197 -10.75 8.10 4.32
N ASN A 198 -12.04 7.90 4.03
CA ASN A 198 -13.10 8.81 4.45
C ASN A 198 -13.21 8.96 5.98
N ASP A 199 -12.91 7.95 6.79
CA ASP A 199 -12.91 8.08 8.25
C ASP A 199 -11.84 9.08 8.71
N ILE A 200 -10.64 8.99 8.09
CA ILE A 200 -9.54 9.95 8.28
C ILE A 200 -10.00 11.38 7.94
N PHE A 201 -10.81 11.52 6.90
CA PHE A 201 -11.37 12.79 6.49
C PHE A 201 -12.45 13.32 7.45
N HIS A 202 -13.37 12.48 7.91
CA HIS A 202 -14.43 12.88 8.84
C HIS A 202 -13.85 13.43 10.16
N LEU A 203 -12.76 12.86 10.65
CA LEU A 203 -12.04 13.38 11.82
C LEU A 203 -11.51 14.80 11.63
N ARG A 204 -11.08 15.16 10.42
CA ARG A 204 -10.68 16.55 10.15
C ARG A 204 -11.84 17.51 10.36
N GLN A 205 -13.02 17.12 9.91
CA GLN A 205 -14.21 17.97 10.02
C GLN A 205 -14.57 18.19 11.49
N LEU A 206 -14.44 17.16 12.33
CA LEU A 206 -14.63 17.28 13.79
C LEU A 206 -13.62 18.23 14.45
N LYS A 207 -12.37 18.27 13.99
CA LYS A 207 -11.38 19.24 14.50
C LYS A 207 -11.77 20.68 14.19
N ARG A 208 -12.28 20.94 12.98
CA ARG A 208 -12.67 22.29 12.55
C ARG A 208 -13.81 22.84 13.39
N THR A 209 -14.81 22.02 13.70
CA THR A 209 -15.95 22.45 14.53
C THR A 209 -15.53 22.72 15.96
N SER A 210 -14.64 21.90 16.54
CA SER A 210 -14.14 22.10 17.91
C SER A 210 -13.36 23.42 18.07
N THR A 211 -12.51 23.77 17.10
CA THR A 211 -11.74 25.03 17.16
C THR A 211 -12.57 26.29 16.90
N ALA A 212 -13.68 26.18 16.17
CA ALA A 212 -14.55 27.32 15.88
C ALA A 212 -15.35 27.79 17.12
N THR A 213 -15.61 26.91 18.08
CA THR A 213 -16.29 27.23 19.35
C THR A 213 -15.39 27.88 20.41
N GLY A 214 -14.08 28.00 20.18
CA GLY A 214 -13.12 28.46 21.19
C GLY A 214 -12.65 29.92 21.10
N ARG A 215 -13.01 30.68 20.05
CA ARG A 215 -12.62 32.10 19.90
C ARG A 215 -13.71 32.91 19.21
N CYS A 216 -14.71 33.32 19.99
CA CYS A 216 -15.48 34.53 19.71
C CYS A 216 -15.85 35.21 21.04
N HIS A 217 -14.87 35.44 21.91
CA HIS A 217 -15.03 36.38 23.02
C HIS A 217 -13.83 37.35 23.11
N ARG A 218 -14.18 38.63 22.95
CA ARG A 218 -13.41 39.88 23.12
C ARG A 218 -12.45 40.22 21.96
N VAL A 219 -12.45 41.44 21.41
CA VAL A 219 -12.51 42.74 22.09
C VAL A 219 -13.33 43.76 21.25
N CYS A 220 -14.31 44.40 21.89
CA CYS A 220 -14.63 45.82 21.71
C CYS A 220 -14.66 46.41 23.12
#